data_AF-A0A381YDS8-F1
#
_entry.id   AF-A0A381YDS8-F1
#
_cell.length_a   1.000
_cell.length_b   1.000
_cell.length_c   1.000
_cell.angle_alpha   90.00
_cell.angle_beta   90.00
_cell.angle_gamma   90.00
#
_symmetry.space_group_name_H-M   'P 1'
#
loop_
_entity.id
_entity.type
_entity.pdbx_description
1 polymer ?
#
loop_
_entity_poly.entity_id
_entity_poly.type
_entity_poly.pdbx_seq_one_letter_code
_entity_poly.pdbx_strand_id
1 'polypeptide(L)'
;MKNKITSSILFLVPLFIFGQTINNFDSEPSPDYWSHEISENADSTLSYVNVSHVTDPVSEGAGAMQLDYSAHNIEAWGGYAKIFHMLGGGDDEPGSPVGGAWKLSPEAGALKVGPGVDDGSWWANSLEDVTTRACYFDDEYVFNADGSFNNVLQDTTWLETWQGVTADGCGTPVAP
;
A
#
# COMPACT_ATOMS: atom_id res chain seq x y z
N MET A 1 50.77 5.08 44.21
CA MET A 1 49.32 4.85 44.02
C MET A 1 48.75 6.05 43.29
N LYS A 2 48.41 5.93 42.00
CA LYS A 2 47.75 6.99 41.20
C LYS A 2 46.36 6.49 40.88
N ASN A 3 45.35 7.14 41.44
CA ASN A 3 43.94 6.79 41.25
C ASN A 3 43.53 7.13 39.82
N LYS A 4 43.21 6.13 39.00
CA LYS A 4 42.56 6.31 37.70
C LYS A 4 41.07 6.50 37.94
N ILE A 5 40.56 7.69 37.61
CA ILE A 5 39.13 7.95 37.57
C ILE A 5 38.62 7.42 36.23
N THR A 6 37.95 6.27 36.25
CA THR A 6 37.23 5.72 35.10
C THR A 6 35.95 6.51 34.92
N SER A 7 35.95 7.47 33.99
CA SER A 7 34.73 8.16 33.55
C SER A 7 34.02 7.23 32.55
N SER A 8 32.93 6.61 32.98
CA SER A 8 32.05 5.83 32.10
C SER A 8 31.29 6.80 31.20
N ILE A 9 31.74 6.94 29.95
CA ILE A 9 30.96 7.60 28.90
C ILE A 9 29.80 6.67 28.56
N LEU A 10 28.61 7.06 29.02
CA LEU A 10 27.36 6.43 28.64
C LEU A 10 27.12 6.74 27.15
N PHE A 11 27.36 5.76 26.27
CA PHE A 11 26.96 5.86 24.86
C PHE A 11 25.43 5.84 24.81
N LEU A 12 24.82 7.04 24.70
CA LEU A 12 23.45 7.20 24.26
C LEU A 12 23.38 6.75 22.80
N VAL A 13 22.95 5.51 22.59
CA VAL A 13 22.54 5.02 21.28
C VAL A 13 21.27 5.80 20.90
N PRO A 14 21.24 6.54 19.78
CA PRO A 14 19.99 7.11 19.30
C PRO A 14 19.09 5.94 18.89
N LEU A 15 18.00 5.72 19.64
CA LEU A 15 16.90 4.93 19.14
C LEU A 15 16.36 5.65 17.90
N PHE A 16 16.65 5.12 16.71
CA PHE A 16 15.93 5.50 15.51
C PHE A 16 14.48 5.01 15.67
N ILE A 17 13.62 5.91 16.13
CA ILE A 17 12.19 5.75 16.02
C ILE A 17 11.89 5.96 14.53
N PHE A 18 11.80 4.88 13.76
CA PHE A 18 11.19 4.93 12.44
C PHE A 18 9.67 5.11 12.64
N GLY A 19 9.27 6.34 12.99
CA GLY A 19 7.92 6.79 12.70
C GLY A 19 7.72 6.73 11.20
N GLN A 20 6.49 6.52 10.73
CA GLN A 20 6.20 6.61 9.30
C GLN A 20 6.67 7.96 8.78
N THR A 21 7.79 7.97 8.06
CA THR A 21 8.35 9.17 7.46
C THR A 21 7.55 9.47 6.21
N ILE A 22 6.66 10.46 6.34
CA ILE A 22 6.16 11.22 5.19
C ILE A 22 7.40 11.68 4.41
N ASN A 23 7.37 11.59 3.07
CA ASN A 23 8.50 11.98 2.23
C ASN A 23 8.93 13.40 2.58
N ASN A 24 10.22 13.56 2.89
CA ASN A 24 10.80 14.81 3.37
C ASN A 24 11.25 15.74 2.22
N PHE A 25 11.08 15.33 0.97
CA PHE A 25 11.41 16.06 -0.25
C PHE A 25 12.87 16.52 -0.36
N ASP A 26 13.79 15.89 0.35
CA ASP A 26 15.24 16.12 0.18
C ASP A 26 15.73 15.75 -1.23
N SER A 27 14.95 14.93 -1.94
CA SER A 27 15.08 14.63 -3.36
C SER A 27 13.73 14.74 -4.05
N GLU A 28 13.75 15.05 -5.35
CA GLU A 28 12.54 15.08 -6.16
C GLU A 28 11.81 13.72 -6.09
N PRO A 29 10.52 13.71 -5.69
CA PRO A 29 9.74 12.48 -5.61
C PRO A 29 9.38 11.97 -7.01
N SER A 30 8.95 10.72 -7.11
CA SER A 30 8.38 10.19 -8.36
C SER A 30 7.17 11.04 -8.79
N PRO A 31 6.93 11.27 -10.10
CA PRO A 31 5.82 12.10 -10.58
C PRO A 31 4.42 11.67 -10.12
N ASP A 32 4.26 10.39 -9.76
CA ASP A 32 3.02 9.77 -9.27
C ASP A 32 2.91 9.74 -7.73
N TYR A 33 3.86 10.36 -7.02
CA TYR A 33 3.87 10.34 -5.54
C TYR A 33 2.70 11.14 -4.93
N TRP A 34 2.30 12.24 -5.58
CA TRP A 34 1.10 13.02 -5.25
C TRP A 34 0.20 13.15 -6.47
N SER A 35 -1.10 13.08 -6.21
CA SER A 35 -2.13 13.39 -7.20
C SER A 35 -2.93 14.61 -6.78
N HIS A 36 -3.54 15.27 -7.76
CA HIS A 36 -4.36 16.45 -7.53
C HIS A 36 -5.59 16.44 -8.43
N GLU A 37 -6.66 17.04 -7.96
CA GLU A 37 -7.88 17.24 -8.72
C GLU A 37 -8.54 18.58 -8.34
N ILE A 38 -9.30 19.13 -9.26
CA ILE A 38 -10.17 20.28 -9.06
C ILE A 38 -11.62 19.84 -9.24
N SER A 39 -12.56 20.59 -8.68
CA SER A 39 -14.00 20.34 -8.87
C SER A 39 -14.36 20.17 -10.35
N GLU A 40 -15.26 19.23 -10.67
CA GLU A 40 -15.68 18.92 -12.05
C GLU A 40 -16.16 20.16 -12.83
N ASN A 41 -16.92 21.04 -12.16
CA ASN A 41 -17.46 22.27 -12.76
C ASN A 41 -16.57 23.51 -12.53
N ALA A 42 -15.29 23.31 -12.22
CA ALA A 42 -14.36 24.41 -12.02
C ALA A 42 -14.16 25.23 -13.33
N ASP A 43 -13.92 26.54 -13.18
CA ASP A 43 -13.51 27.38 -14.31
C ASP A 43 -12.13 26.90 -14.81
N SER A 44 -12.09 26.31 -16.00
CA SER A 44 -10.87 25.71 -16.56
C SER A 44 -9.75 26.70 -16.89
N THR A 45 -10.04 28.00 -16.85
CA THR A 45 -9.03 29.05 -17.08
C THR A 45 -8.49 29.66 -15.79
N LEU A 46 -9.22 29.52 -14.69
CA LEU A 46 -8.91 30.17 -13.41
C LEU A 46 -8.62 29.16 -12.29
N SER A 47 -9.10 27.93 -12.40
CA SER A 47 -8.84 26.85 -11.45
C SER A 47 -7.68 25.99 -11.88
N TYR A 48 -6.79 25.72 -10.93
CA TYR A 48 -5.63 24.86 -11.15
C TYR A 48 -5.07 24.36 -9.83
N VAL A 49 -4.31 23.26 -9.91
CA VAL A 49 -3.40 22.80 -8.87
C VAL A 49 -2.09 22.46 -9.56
N ASN A 50 -1.03 23.17 -9.20
CA ASN A 50 0.32 22.92 -9.67
C ASN A 50 1.16 22.45 -8.50
N VAL A 51 1.77 21.29 -8.65
CA VAL A 51 2.71 20.71 -7.67
C VAL A 51 4.09 20.69 -8.29
N SER A 52 5.08 21.23 -7.58
CA SER A 52 6.47 21.24 -8.03
C SER A 52 7.43 20.91 -6.88
N HIS A 53 8.61 20.39 -7.23
CA HIS A 53 9.73 20.26 -6.31
C HIS A 53 10.59 21.52 -6.37
N VAL A 54 10.94 22.06 -5.20
CA VAL A 54 11.80 23.25 -5.08
C VAL A 54 12.92 23.01 -4.09
N THR A 55 14.02 23.74 -4.25
CA THR A 55 15.16 23.74 -3.34
C THR A 55 15.36 25.08 -2.64
N ASP A 56 14.53 26.08 -2.97
CA ASP A 56 14.47 27.39 -2.33
C ASP A 56 13.08 28.03 -2.61
N PRO A 57 12.29 28.42 -1.60
CA PRO A 57 12.54 28.30 -0.17
C PRO A 57 12.30 26.87 0.36
N VAL A 58 13.08 26.47 1.36
CA VAL A 58 12.88 25.20 2.11
C VAL A 58 12.78 25.48 3.60
N SER A 59 11.86 24.79 4.29
CA SER A 59 11.74 24.88 5.75
C SER A 59 12.73 23.99 6.49
N GLU A 60 13.00 22.82 5.92
CA GLU A 60 13.94 21.82 6.42
C GLU A 60 14.54 21.04 5.24
N GLY A 61 15.69 20.42 5.45
CA GLY A 61 16.28 19.54 4.45
C GLY A 61 16.87 20.27 3.24
N ALA A 62 16.91 19.56 2.11
CA ALA A 62 17.49 20.01 0.85
C ALA A 62 16.43 20.39 -0.21
N GLY A 63 15.16 20.07 0.04
CA GLY A 63 14.07 20.37 -0.88
C GLY A 63 12.72 20.40 -0.19
N ALA A 64 11.70 20.88 -0.92
CA ALA A 64 10.33 20.99 -0.46
C ALA A 64 9.36 20.78 -1.64
N MET A 65 8.13 20.43 -1.30
CA MET A 65 7.02 20.52 -2.24
C MET A 65 6.46 21.94 -2.23
N GLN A 66 6.44 22.59 -3.39
CA GLN A 66 5.68 23.82 -3.60
C GLN A 66 4.31 23.49 -4.18
N LEU A 67 3.30 24.11 -3.60
CA LEU A 67 1.91 24.01 -4.02
C LEU A 67 1.39 25.39 -4.43
N ASP A 68 1.04 25.54 -5.70
CA ASP A 68 0.30 26.68 -6.22
C ASP A 68 -1.09 26.22 -6.65
N TYR A 69 -2.15 26.76 -6.02
CA TYR A 69 -3.52 26.35 -6.31
C TYR A 69 -4.45 27.55 -6.45
N SER A 70 -5.53 27.33 -7.18
CA SER A 70 -6.63 28.28 -7.35
C SER A 70 -7.95 27.51 -7.46
N ALA A 71 -8.94 27.92 -6.67
CA ALA A 71 -10.27 27.30 -6.65
C ALA A 71 -11.33 28.32 -7.10
N HIS A 72 -11.67 28.27 -8.39
CA HIS A 72 -12.74 29.03 -9.02
C HIS A 72 -13.83 28.08 -9.50
N ASN A 73 -14.99 28.17 -8.88
CA ASN A 73 -16.13 27.34 -9.25
C ASN A 73 -17.30 28.21 -9.71
N ILE A 74 -18.08 27.68 -10.65
CA ILE A 74 -19.34 28.24 -11.14
C ILE A 74 -20.55 27.71 -10.34
N GLU A 75 -20.32 26.78 -9.40
CA GLU A 75 -21.35 26.15 -8.57
C GLU A 75 -21.70 26.96 -7.32
N ALA A 76 -22.98 26.85 -6.89
CA ALA A 76 -23.53 27.62 -5.78
C ALA A 76 -22.99 27.21 -4.40
N TRP A 77 -22.43 26.00 -4.27
CA TRP A 77 -21.82 25.52 -3.04
C TRP A 77 -20.32 25.89 -2.93
N GLY A 78 -19.78 26.60 -3.93
CA GLY A 78 -18.34 26.83 -4.07
C GLY A 78 -17.68 25.71 -4.86
N GLY A 79 -16.44 25.37 -4.53
CA GLY A 79 -15.68 24.29 -5.18
C GLY A 79 -14.51 23.84 -4.32
N TYR A 80 -13.77 22.83 -4.79
CA TYR A 80 -12.56 22.37 -4.14
C TYR A 80 -11.38 22.29 -5.11
N ALA A 81 -10.20 22.37 -4.51
CA ALA A 81 -8.93 21.90 -5.04
C ALA A 81 -8.39 20.91 -4.01
N LYS A 82 -7.95 19.73 -4.44
CA LYS A 82 -7.56 18.64 -3.55
C LYS A 82 -6.21 18.09 -3.98
N ILE A 83 -5.39 17.77 -2.99
CA ILE A 83 -4.13 17.05 -3.13
C ILE A 83 -4.19 15.86 -2.21
N PHE A 84 -3.73 14.73 -2.70
CA PHE A 84 -3.80 13.50 -1.95
C PHE A 84 -2.64 12.59 -2.34
N HIS A 85 -2.12 11.93 -1.33
CA HIS A 85 -1.20 10.82 -1.42
C HIS A 85 -2.12 9.60 -1.55
N MET A 86 -1.88 8.71 -2.51
CA MET A 86 -2.76 7.64 -3.05
C MET A 86 -3.37 7.98 -4.40
N LEU A 87 -3.55 6.97 -5.26
CA LEU A 87 -4.27 7.06 -6.53
C LEU A 87 -5.72 7.47 -6.25
N GLY A 88 -6.12 8.55 -6.89
CA GLY A 88 -7.38 9.22 -6.60
C GLY A 88 -8.38 8.62 -7.53
N GLY A 89 -9.25 7.76 -7.01
CA GLY A 89 -10.37 7.21 -7.77
C GLY A 89 -11.32 8.32 -8.19
N GLY A 90 -10.91 9.12 -9.18
CA GLY A 90 -11.74 9.95 -10.02
C GLY A 90 -12.24 9.13 -11.19
N ASP A 91 -13.24 9.69 -11.86
CA ASP A 91 -14.09 9.06 -12.86
C ASP A 91 -13.33 8.68 -14.14
N ASP A 92 -12.16 9.30 -14.35
CA ASP A 92 -11.24 9.08 -15.46
C ASP A 92 -9.91 8.39 -15.03
N GLU A 93 -9.81 7.90 -13.79
CA GLU A 93 -8.55 7.30 -13.31
C GLU A 93 -8.30 5.89 -13.88
N PRO A 94 -7.03 5.48 -14.12
CA PRO A 94 -6.72 4.09 -14.39
C PRO A 94 -7.32 3.25 -13.26
N GLY A 95 -8.05 2.18 -13.59
CA GLY A 95 -8.82 1.43 -12.59
C GLY A 95 -8.01 1.10 -11.32
N SER A 96 -8.73 0.93 -10.19
CA SER A 96 -8.21 0.69 -8.83
C SER A 96 -6.74 0.21 -8.76
N PRO A 97 -5.88 0.77 -7.89
CA PRO A 97 -4.48 0.32 -7.75
C PRO A 97 -4.30 -1.17 -7.46
N VAL A 98 -5.32 -1.79 -6.87
CA VAL A 98 -5.37 -3.23 -6.57
C VAL A 98 -6.25 -3.98 -7.56
N GLY A 99 -6.78 -3.31 -8.57
CA GLY A 99 -7.60 -3.87 -9.64
C GLY A 99 -6.83 -4.91 -10.44
N GLY A 100 -7.55 -5.94 -10.87
CA GLY A 100 -6.98 -7.08 -11.60
C GLY A 100 -7.03 -8.38 -10.82
N ALA A 101 -6.41 -9.41 -11.39
CA ALA A 101 -6.33 -10.75 -10.81
C ALA A 101 -4.98 -10.95 -10.11
N TRP A 102 -5.04 -11.22 -8.81
CA TRP A 102 -3.87 -11.48 -7.99
C TRP A 102 -3.80 -12.95 -7.61
N LYS A 103 -2.59 -13.47 -7.47
CA LYS A 103 -2.31 -14.81 -6.96
C LYS A 103 -1.28 -14.71 -5.85
N LEU A 104 -1.21 -15.72 -5.00
CA LEU A 104 -0.13 -15.82 -4.03
C LEU A 104 1.20 -16.04 -4.76
N SER A 105 2.25 -15.35 -4.31
CA SER A 105 3.61 -15.56 -4.82
C SER A 105 4.03 -17.01 -4.55
N PRO A 106 4.53 -17.77 -5.55
CA PRO A 106 4.89 -19.17 -5.39
C PRO A 106 6.26 -19.34 -4.69
N GLU A 107 6.39 -18.77 -3.50
CA GLU A 107 7.60 -18.77 -2.69
C GLU A 107 7.30 -19.01 -1.20
N ALA A 108 8.32 -19.40 -0.43
CA ALA A 108 8.16 -19.64 1.00
C ALA A 108 7.84 -18.34 1.75
N GLY A 109 6.86 -18.39 2.65
CA GLY A 109 6.43 -17.24 3.46
C GLY A 109 5.45 -16.28 2.79
N ALA A 110 5.00 -16.57 1.56
CA ALA A 110 3.95 -15.81 0.86
C ALA A 110 2.58 -15.86 1.55
N LEU A 111 2.31 -16.94 2.31
CA LEU A 111 1.11 -17.13 3.12
C LEU A 111 1.54 -17.44 4.56
N LYS A 112 1.01 -16.68 5.52
CA LYS A 112 1.38 -16.83 6.92
C LYS A 112 0.29 -16.39 7.88
N VAL A 113 0.35 -16.95 9.09
CA VAL A 113 -0.59 -16.73 10.18
C VAL A 113 0.20 -16.43 11.45
N GLY A 114 -0.21 -15.36 12.12
CA GLY A 114 0.37 -14.91 13.38
C GLY A 114 -0.48 -13.80 14.02
N PRO A 115 -0.12 -13.37 15.24
CA PRO A 115 -0.88 -12.36 15.99
C PRO A 115 -0.76 -10.93 15.43
N GLY A 116 0.21 -10.66 14.54
CA GLY A 116 0.47 -9.34 13.97
C GLY A 116 0.49 -9.33 12.44
N VAL A 117 0.50 -8.12 11.86
CA VAL A 117 0.76 -7.94 10.43
C VAL A 117 2.14 -8.47 10.11
N ASP A 118 2.25 -9.22 9.02
CA ASP A 118 3.50 -9.82 8.54
C ASP A 118 4.12 -10.87 9.49
N ASP A 119 3.40 -11.30 10.52
CA ASP A 119 3.83 -12.30 11.50
C ASP A 119 3.44 -13.72 11.05
N GLY A 120 4.43 -14.60 10.91
CA GLY A 120 4.23 -16.02 10.57
C GLY A 120 4.60 -16.98 11.70
N SER A 121 4.60 -16.52 12.95
CA SER A 121 5.06 -17.29 14.11
C SER A 121 4.17 -18.50 14.46
N TRP A 122 2.91 -18.53 14.03
CA TRP A 122 2.06 -19.72 14.20
C TRP A 122 2.22 -20.70 13.05
N TRP A 123 2.21 -20.19 11.82
CA TRP A 123 2.44 -20.98 10.63
C TRP A 123 2.79 -20.08 9.44
N ALA A 124 3.66 -20.55 8.55
CA ALA A 124 3.92 -19.95 7.25
C ALA A 124 4.16 -21.05 6.23
N ASN A 125 3.77 -20.82 4.97
CA ASN A 125 3.98 -21.80 3.92
C ASN A 125 5.49 -22.01 3.67
N SER A 126 5.88 -23.27 3.53
CA SER A 126 7.18 -23.65 3.03
C SER A 126 7.24 -23.58 1.50
N LEU A 127 8.42 -23.82 0.92
CA LEU A 127 8.54 -24.01 -0.52
C LEU A 127 7.88 -25.33 -0.98
N GLU A 128 7.82 -26.34 -0.10
CA GLU A 128 7.12 -27.60 -0.39
C GLU A 128 5.61 -27.35 -0.47
N ASP A 129 5.06 -26.48 0.39
CA ASP A 129 3.65 -26.09 0.37
C ASP A 129 3.20 -25.48 -0.96
N VAL A 130 4.11 -24.81 -1.70
CA VAL A 130 3.79 -24.28 -3.04
C VAL A 130 3.41 -25.40 -4.02
N THR A 131 4.01 -26.58 -3.86
CA THR A 131 3.73 -27.74 -4.71
C THR A 131 2.61 -28.61 -4.16
N THR A 132 2.57 -28.84 -2.83
CA THR A 132 1.50 -29.66 -2.23
C THR A 132 0.16 -28.94 -2.26
N ARG A 133 0.15 -27.61 -2.18
CA ARG A 133 -1.04 -26.75 -2.25
C ARG A 133 -1.14 -25.99 -3.56
N ALA A 134 -0.67 -26.56 -4.67
CA ALA A 134 -0.61 -25.85 -5.96
C ALA A 134 -1.95 -25.23 -6.39
N CYS A 135 -3.06 -25.93 -6.11
CA CYS A 135 -4.44 -25.46 -6.34
C CYS A 135 -4.88 -24.25 -5.49
N TYR A 136 -4.11 -23.84 -4.50
CA TYR A 136 -4.34 -22.63 -3.72
C TYR A 136 -3.49 -21.46 -4.23
N PHE A 137 -2.33 -21.78 -4.82
CA PHE A 137 -1.44 -20.79 -5.41
C PHE A 137 -1.85 -20.37 -6.83
N ASP A 138 -2.73 -21.12 -7.49
CA ASP A 138 -3.34 -20.76 -8.77
C ASP A 138 -4.72 -20.07 -8.65
N ASP A 139 -5.35 -20.14 -7.47
CA ASP A 139 -6.54 -19.37 -7.12
C ASP A 139 -6.33 -17.86 -7.35
N GLU A 140 -7.39 -17.19 -7.79
CA GLU A 140 -7.33 -15.77 -8.16
C GLU A 140 -8.19 -14.89 -7.24
N TYR A 141 -7.57 -13.86 -6.69
CA TYR A 141 -8.20 -12.78 -5.95
C TYR A 141 -8.44 -11.62 -6.92
N VAL A 142 -9.66 -11.50 -7.41
CA VAL A 142 -10.02 -10.54 -8.46
C VAL A 142 -10.72 -9.33 -7.85
N PHE A 143 -10.07 -8.16 -7.96
CA PHE A 143 -10.67 -6.87 -7.63
C PHE A 143 -11.11 -6.20 -8.93
N ASN A 144 -12.42 -6.05 -9.10
CA ASN A 144 -13.00 -5.49 -10.31
C ASN A 144 -13.04 -3.96 -10.24
N ALA A 145 -13.11 -3.32 -11.42
CA ALA A 145 -13.22 -1.87 -11.53
C ALA A 145 -14.50 -1.31 -10.90
N ASP A 146 -15.56 -2.11 -10.78
CA ASP A 146 -16.82 -1.74 -10.13
C ASP A 146 -16.78 -1.86 -8.59
N GLY A 147 -15.61 -2.17 -8.01
CA GLY A 147 -15.41 -2.33 -6.58
C GLY A 147 -15.82 -3.71 -6.02
N SER A 148 -16.33 -4.62 -6.86
CA SER A 148 -16.64 -5.99 -6.42
C SER A 148 -15.37 -6.84 -6.28
N PHE A 149 -15.44 -7.84 -5.39
CA PHE A 149 -14.39 -8.82 -5.16
C PHE A 149 -14.88 -10.23 -5.50
N ASN A 150 -14.08 -10.98 -6.26
CA ASN A 150 -14.29 -12.41 -6.49
C ASN A 150 -13.07 -13.20 -6.04
N ASN A 151 -13.31 -14.30 -5.30
CA ASN A 151 -12.32 -15.33 -5.11
C ASN A 151 -12.61 -16.47 -6.10
N VAL A 152 -11.77 -16.60 -7.13
CA VAL A 152 -11.94 -17.55 -8.22
C VAL A 152 -11.09 -18.78 -7.94
N LEU A 153 -11.76 -19.81 -7.42
CA LEU A 153 -11.20 -21.07 -6.92
C LEU A 153 -10.89 -22.12 -8.01
N GLN A 154 -10.95 -21.71 -9.28
CA GLN A 154 -10.79 -22.57 -10.46
C GLN A 154 -11.66 -23.85 -10.41
N ASP A 155 -11.16 -24.95 -10.99
CA ASP A 155 -11.79 -26.27 -10.91
C ASP A 155 -11.50 -26.99 -9.58
N THR A 156 -10.38 -26.64 -8.92
CA THR A 156 -9.95 -27.21 -7.64
C THR A 156 -9.28 -26.16 -6.78
N THR A 157 -9.53 -26.19 -5.47
CA THR A 157 -8.84 -25.37 -4.46
C THR A 157 -8.37 -26.26 -3.29
N TRP A 158 -7.56 -25.71 -2.39
CA TRP A 158 -7.16 -26.40 -1.16
C TRP A 158 -8.33 -26.50 -0.19
N LEU A 159 -8.77 -27.73 0.06
CA LEU A 159 -9.82 -28.03 1.01
C LEU A 159 -9.23 -28.62 2.28
N GLU A 160 -9.82 -28.27 3.41
CA GLU A 160 -9.48 -28.81 4.70
C GLU A 160 -10.59 -29.71 5.24
N THR A 161 -10.25 -30.68 6.07
CA THR A 161 -11.18 -31.67 6.64
C THR A 161 -12.40 -31.07 7.32
N TRP A 162 -12.31 -29.85 7.87
CA TRP A 162 -13.46 -29.14 8.44
C TRP A 162 -14.51 -28.73 7.40
N GLN A 163 -14.15 -28.68 6.11
CA GLN A 163 -15.06 -28.47 4.98
C GLN A 163 -15.74 -29.78 4.50
N GLY A 164 -15.49 -30.91 5.17
CA GLY A 164 -16.15 -32.19 4.90
C GLY A 164 -15.42 -33.12 3.93
N VAL A 165 -14.20 -32.78 3.50
CA VAL A 165 -13.32 -33.72 2.77
C VAL A 165 -12.65 -34.72 3.74
N THR A 166 -12.28 -35.89 3.23
CA THR A 166 -11.70 -36.96 4.06
C THR A 166 -10.26 -36.70 4.50
N ALA A 167 -9.54 -35.87 3.76
CA ALA A 167 -8.17 -35.42 4.04
C ALA A 167 -7.97 -34.05 3.41
N ASP A 168 -7.08 -33.24 4.02
CA ASP A 168 -6.72 -31.95 3.46
C ASP A 168 -6.03 -32.14 2.09
N GLY A 169 -6.40 -31.33 1.11
CA GLY A 169 -5.88 -31.49 -0.24
C GLY A 169 -6.65 -30.71 -1.29
N CYS A 170 -6.11 -30.71 -2.52
CA CYS A 170 -6.80 -30.12 -3.66
C CYS A 170 -8.08 -30.89 -4.01
N GLY A 171 -9.19 -30.18 -4.14
CA GLY A 171 -10.47 -30.76 -4.52
C GLY A 171 -11.49 -29.73 -5.00
N THR A 172 -12.68 -30.19 -5.39
CA THR A 172 -13.74 -29.31 -5.92
C THR A 172 -14.21 -28.30 -4.87
N PRO A 173 -14.25 -26.99 -5.18
CA PRO A 173 -14.68 -25.96 -4.23
C PRO A 173 -16.01 -26.29 -3.53
N VAL A 174 -16.04 -26.11 -2.21
CA VAL A 174 -17.22 -26.32 -1.37
C VAL A 174 -17.77 -24.96 -0.96
N ALA A 175 -18.99 -24.64 -1.39
CA ALA A 175 -19.68 -23.42 -0.99
C ALA A 175 -20.11 -23.47 0.49
N PRO A 176 -20.17 -22.32 1.19
CA PRO A 176 -20.70 -22.22 2.55
C PRO A 176 -22.17 -22.65 2.69
#